data_AF-A0A3D5KN43-F1
#
_entry.id   AF-A0A3D5KN43-F1
#
_cell.length_a   1.000
_cell.length_b   1.000
_cell.length_c   1.000
_cell.angle_alpha   90.00
_cell.angle_beta   90.00
_cell.angle_gamma   90.00
#
_symmetry.space_group_name_H-M   'P 1'
#
loop_
_entity.id
_entity.type
_entity.pdbx_description
1 polymer ?
#
loop_
_entity_poly.entity_id
_entity_poly.type
_entity_poly.pdbx_seq_one_letter_code
_entity_poly.pdbx_strand_id
1 'polypeptide(L)'
;MRFLLIFLISSSFSFAQSTQLKQGTWRGVIDCQGHDLPFTFEVKKENKKYIVDIKNGTEKIRLDEILFFGDSVKMVLHIFDAELRSKIEGDKLSGTFVKNYAPEANQKFSATFGEDFRFAKNTSEKTTTDFAGKYQVDFKTQKGKIIPSVGMFQQDGNHVTGSFLTPTGDYRYLEGNVVDGKMMLSTFDGNHAYVFIATKTGDSLKGDYYAGKLTYESFKGVKNENAKMPDAESLTYLKEGYKKIDFSFPDLHKKMISSTDERFKNKVVILQIFGTWCPNCMDETKFLV
;
A
#
# COMPACT_ATOMS: atom_id res chain seq x y z
N MET A 1 26.94 -67.22 33.03
CA MET A 1 26.60 -66.52 31.77
C MET A 1 25.80 -65.27 32.11
N ARG A 2 26.39 -64.08 32.00
CA ARG A 2 25.68 -62.79 32.13
C ARG A 2 25.32 -62.32 30.72
N PHE A 3 24.02 -62.24 30.40
CA PHE A 3 23.52 -61.68 29.15
C PHE A 3 23.62 -60.15 29.21
N LEU A 4 24.38 -59.56 28.29
CA LEU A 4 24.47 -58.11 28.08
C LEU A 4 23.40 -57.72 27.04
N LEU A 5 22.36 -57.01 27.47
CA LEU A 5 21.32 -56.46 26.58
C LEU A 5 21.86 -55.17 25.96
N ILE A 6 22.06 -55.16 24.64
CA ILE A 6 22.45 -53.96 23.88
C ILE A 6 21.17 -53.27 23.40
N PHE A 7 20.86 -52.10 23.95
CA PHE A 7 19.77 -51.23 23.50
C PHE A 7 20.25 -50.44 22.27
N LEU A 8 19.74 -50.77 21.08
CA LEU A 8 19.91 -49.96 19.88
C LEU A 8 19.04 -48.70 20.01
N ILE A 9 19.66 -47.55 20.19
CA ILE A 9 18.98 -46.25 20.10
C ILE A 9 18.89 -45.89 18.62
N SER A 10 17.71 -46.06 18.01
CA SER A 10 17.46 -45.57 16.65
C SER A 10 17.31 -44.05 16.70
N SER A 11 18.38 -43.32 16.39
CA SER A 11 18.33 -41.89 16.16
C SER A 11 17.58 -41.61 14.86
N SER A 12 16.28 -41.34 14.97
CA SER A 12 15.47 -40.80 13.88
C SER A 12 16.00 -39.40 13.54
N PHE A 13 16.87 -39.31 12.52
CA PHE A 13 17.23 -38.03 11.92
C PHE A 13 16.00 -37.48 11.20
N SER A 14 15.20 -36.68 11.91
CA SER A 14 14.22 -35.80 11.26
C SER A 14 14.99 -34.81 10.40
N PHE A 15 14.97 -35.00 9.08
CA PHE A 15 15.39 -34.00 8.13
C PHE A 15 14.53 -32.75 8.38
N ALA A 16 15.09 -31.74 9.06
CA ALA A 16 14.45 -30.45 9.18
C ALA A 16 14.31 -29.88 7.78
N GLN A 17 13.11 -29.96 7.22
CA GLN A 17 12.80 -29.35 5.93
C GLN A 17 13.12 -27.86 6.06
N SER A 18 14.03 -27.36 5.24
CA SER A 18 14.50 -25.98 5.35
C SER A 18 13.29 -25.05 5.20
N THR A 19 12.97 -24.30 6.26
CA THR A 19 11.99 -23.21 6.32
C THR A 19 12.50 -21.99 5.57
N GLN A 20 12.89 -22.20 4.32
CA GLN A 20 13.48 -21.17 3.49
C GLN A 20 12.36 -20.48 2.69
N LEU A 21 12.33 -19.15 2.76
CA LEU A 21 11.42 -18.34 1.94
C LEU A 21 11.74 -18.58 0.45
N LYS A 22 10.74 -19.07 -0.30
CA LYS A 22 10.86 -19.35 -1.74
C LYS A 22 10.99 -18.06 -2.54
N GLN A 23 11.87 -18.08 -3.54
CA GLN A 23 12.01 -16.99 -4.52
C GLN A 23 10.92 -17.12 -5.57
N GLY A 24 10.39 -15.97 -6.02
CA GLY A 24 9.30 -15.88 -7.00
C GLY A 24 8.14 -15.04 -6.46
N THR A 25 7.01 -15.11 -7.17
CA THR A 25 5.80 -14.35 -6.85
C THR A 25 5.05 -14.95 -5.67
N TRP A 26 4.57 -14.07 -4.79
CA TRP A 26 3.67 -14.38 -3.71
C TRP A 26 2.46 -13.45 -3.77
N ARG A 27 1.28 -14.01 -3.49
CA ARG A 27 0.06 -13.25 -3.24
C ARG A 27 -0.11 -13.06 -1.74
N GLY A 28 0.13 -11.85 -1.26
CA GLY A 28 -0.18 -11.43 0.10
C GLY A 28 -1.66 -11.06 0.26
N VAL A 29 -2.20 -11.27 1.45
CA VAL A 29 -3.52 -10.82 1.86
C VAL A 29 -3.43 -10.20 3.24
N ILE A 30 -3.95 -8.99 3.39
CA ILE A 30 -4.18 -8.36 4.69
C ILE A 30 -5.67 -8.34 4.97
N ASP A 31 -6.07 -8.73 6.19
CA ASP A 31 -7.45 -8.58 6.64
C ASP A 31 -7.76 -7.09 6.87
N CYS A 32 -8.70 -6.55 6.09
CA CYS A 32 -9.14 -5.17 6.13
C CYS A 32 -10.63 -5.14 6.52
N GLN A 33 -10.91 -5.19 7.82
CA GLN A 33 -12.27 -5.17 8.37
C GLN A 33 -13.15 -6.32 7.87
N GLY A 34 -12.57 -7.52 7.72
CA GLY A 34 -13.26 -8.70 7.18
C GLY A 34 -13.28 -8.77 5.65
N HIS A 35 -12.70 -7.78 4.96
CA HIS A 35 -12.43 -7.84 3.52
C HIS A 35 -10.98 -8.23 3.26
N ASP A 36 -10.77 -9.08 2.26
CA ASP A 36 -9.43 -9.37 1.77
C ASP A 36 -8.86 -8.13 1.08
N LEU A 37 -7.68 -7.70 1.50
CA LEU A 37 -6.81 -6.79 0.77
C LEU A 37 -5.71 -7.61 0.11
N PRO A 38 -5.88 -8.03 -1.16
CA PRO A 38 -4.86 -8.78 -1.86
C PRO A 38 -3.77 -7.88 -2.44
N PHE A 39 -2.53 -8.32 -2.36
CA PHE A 39 -1.43 -7.71 -3.10
C PHE A 39 -0.41 -8.75 -3.54
N THR A 40 0.45 -8.37 -4.49
CA THR A 40 1.51 -9.25 -4.95
C THR A 40 2.86 -8.69 -4.56
N PHE A 41 3.79 -9.59 -4.27
CA PHE A 41 5.18 -9.24 -4.06
C PHE A 41 6.08 -10.31 -4.64
N GLU A 42 7.29 -9.93 -4.99
CA GLU A 42 8.30 -10.82 -5.54
C GLU A 42 9.46 -10.97 -4.57
N VAL A 43 9.78 -12.21 -4.21
CA VAL A 43 10.94 -12.54 -3.39
C VAL A 43 12.09 -12.91 -4.31
N LYS A 44 13.24 -12.25 -4.15
CA LYS A 44 14.47 -12.55 -4.89
C LYS A 44 15.69 -12.56 -3.97
N LYS A 45 16.80 -13.11 -4.44
CA LYS A 45 18.11 -12.98 -3.80
C LYS A 45 19.04 -12.13 -4.63
N GLU A 46 19.59 -11.09 -4.01
CA GLU A 46 20.66 -10.26 -4.59
C GLU A 46 21.84 -10.25 -3.63
N ASN A 47 23.04 -10.57 -4.12
CA ASN A 47 24.26 -10.64 -3.29
C ASN A 47 24.08 -11.47 -2.01
N LYS A 48 23.40 -12.63 -2.13
CA LYS A 48 23.05 -13.55 -1.02
C LYS A 48 22.08 -12.98 0.02
N LYS A 49 21.54 -11.77 -0.16
CA LYS A 49 20.50 -11.18 0.69
C LYS A 49 19.12 -11.36 0.04
N TYR A 50 18.11 -11.58 0.86
CA TYR A 50 16.72 -11.56 0.41
C TYR A 50 16.27 -10.14 0.17
N ILE A 51 15.52 -9.95 -0.92
CA ILE A 51 14.87 -8.70 -1.29
C ILE A 51 13.42 -9.04 -1.61
N VAL A 52 12.50 -8.15 -1.22
CA VAL A 52 11.08 -8.26 -1.52
C VAL A 52 10.62 -7.02 -2.28
N ASP A 53 10.10 -7.19 -3.49
CA ASP A 53 9.48 -6.09 -4.23
C ASP A 53 7.95 -6.22 -4.12
N ILE A 54 7.30 -5.34 -3.34
CA ILE A 54 5.83 -5.20 -3.36
C ILE A 54 5.43 -4.55 -4.68
N LYS A 55 4.34 -5.03 -5.29
CA LYS A 55 3.85 -4.55 -6.59
C LYS A 55 2.44 -3.98 -6.45
N ASN A 56 2.18 -2.80 -7.02
CA ASN A 56 0.86 -2.18 -7.15
C ASN A 56 0.72 -1.59 -8.55
N GLY A 57 0.06 -2.29 -9.46
CA GLY A 57 0.03 -1.91 -10.87
C GLY A 57 1.44 -1.72 -11.43
N THR A 58 1.80 -0.49 -11.80
CA THR A 58 3.13 -0.13 -12.30
C THR A 58 4.15 0.18 -11.20
N GLU A 59 3.72 0.38 -9.95
CA GLU A 59 4.62 0.65 -8.82
C GLU A 59 5.31 -0.63 -8.34
N LYS A 60 6.60 -0.47 -7.99
CA LYS A 60 7.38 -1.45 -7.24
C LYS A 60 8.04 -0.79 -6.04
N ILE A 61 7.83 -1.36 -4.85
CA ILE A 61 8.40 -0.91 -3.59
C ILE A 61 9.35 -1.98 -3.09
N ARG A 62 10.63 -1.65 -2.98
CA ARG A 62 11.70 -2.62 -2.75
C ARG A 62 12.11 -2.68 -1.28
N LEU A 63 11.70 -3.71 -0.56
CA LEU A 63 12.16 -3.98 0.81
C LEU A 63 13.50 -4.72 0.80
N ASP A 64 14.51 -4.13 1.44
CA ASP A 64 15.88 -4.65 1.53
C ASP A 64 16.31 -5.06 2.94
N GLU A 65 15.45 -4.86 3.95
CA GLU A 65 15.62 -5.35 5.32
C GLU A 65 14.68 -6.54 5.59
N ILE A 66 15.18 -7.72 5.24
CA ILE A 66 14.50 -9.01 5.44
C ILE A 66 15.26 -9.81 6.50
N LEU A 67 14.64 -9.98 7.67
CA LEU A 67 15.24 -10.68 8.81
C LEU A 67 14.59 -12.05 9.03
N PHE A 68 15.38 -13.05 9.44
CA PHE A 68 14.92 -14.41 9.70
C PHE A 68 15.13 -14.80 11.16
N PHE A 69 14.14 -15.47 11.74
CA PHE A 69 14.14 -15.96 13.12
C PHE A 69 13.60 -17.38 13.14
N GLY A 70 14.47 -18.38 12.97
CA GLY A 70 14.05 -19.78 12.88
C GLY A 70 13.14 -20.04 11.67
N ASP A 71 11.88 -20.35 11.92
CA ASP A 71 10.85 -20.56 10.89
C ASP A 71 10.09 -19.28 10.49
N SER A 72 10.50 -18.13 11.02
CA SER A 72 9.80 -16.86 10.84
C SER A 72 10.62 -15.86 10.01
N VAL A 73 9.91 -15.03 9.23
CA VAL A 73 10.47 -13.90 8.47
C VAL A 73 9.83 -12.59 8.92
N LYS A 74 10.64 -11.55 8.95
CA LYS A 74 10.26 -10.16 9.18
C LYS A 74 10.66 -9.35 7.95
N MET A 75 9.69 -8.71 7.30
CA MET A 75 9.91 -7.83 6.15
C MET A 75 9.60 -6.39 6.57
N VAL A 76 10.62 -5.55 6.67
CA VAL A 76 10.44 -4.15 7.13
C VAL A 76 9.93 -3.27 5.99
N LEU A 77 8.90 -2.47 6.27
CA LEU A 77 8.22 -1.60 5.31
C LEU A 77 8.84 -0.20 5.31
N HIS A 78 10.15 -0.13 5.04
CA HIS A 78 10.90 1.11 4.91
C HIS A 78 10.70 2.10 6.07
N ILE A 79 10.36 3.34 5.73
CA ILE A 79 10.24 4.50 6.61
C ILE A 79 8.90 4.56 7.36
N PHE A 80 8.00 3.60 7.13
CA PHE A 80 6.64 3.61 7.69
C PHE A 80 6.54 3.05 9.11
N ASP A 81 7.66 2.72 9.77
CA ASP A 81 7.72 2.11 11.10
C ASP A 81 6.71 0.94 11.24
N ALA A 82 6.74 0.06 10.23
CA ALA A 82 5.83 -1.05 10.08
C ALA A 82 6.54 -2.24 9.44
N GLU A 83 5.99 -3.44 9.61
CA GLU A 83 6.58 -4.67 9.08
C GLU A 83 5.56 -5.80 8.91
N LEU A 84 5.85 -6.72 7.99
CA LEU A 84 5.17 -8.01 7.89
C LEU A 84 5.95 -9.03 8.69
N ARG A 85 5.34 -9.59 9.74
CA ARG A 85 5.88 -10.70 10.52
C ARG A 85 5.12 -11.97 10.18
N SER A 86 5.79 -13.01 9.71
CA SER A 86 5.11 -14.26 9.36
C SER A 86 5.94 -15.49 9.61
N LYS A 87 5.25 -16.59 9.93
CA LYS A 87 5.79 -17.94 9.91
C LYS A 87 5.82 -18.47 8.48
N ILE A 88 6.87 -19.19 8.12
CA ILE A 88 7.06 -19.83 6.82
C ILE A 88 6.63 -21.29 6.90
N GLU A 89 5.63 -21.67 6.11
CA GLU A 89 5.08 -23.03 6.05
C GLU A 89 4.99 -23.49 4.59
N GLY A 90 6.14 -23.85 4.03
CA GLY A 90 6.24 -24.30 2.63
C GLY A 90 5.87 -23.18 1.64
N ASP A 91 4.67 -23.28 1.07
CA ASP A 91 4.10 -22.31 0.11
C ASP A 91 3.19 -21.27 0.77
N LYS A 92 3.16 -21.22 2.10
CA LYS A 92 2.31 -20.30 2.86
C LYS A 92 3.12 -19.45 3.83
N LEU A 93 2.70 -18.20 3.96
CA LEU A 93 3.05 -17.32 5.07
C LEU A 93 1.80 -17.06 5.91
N SER A 94 1.94 -17.12 7.22
CA SER A 94 0.87 -16.81 8.17
C SER A 94 1.40 -15.88 9.26
N GLY A 95 0.75 -14.75 9.49
CA GLY A 95 1.24 -13.79 10.46
C GLY A 95 0.45 -12.49 10.56
N THR A 96 1.16 -11.37 10.69
CA THR A 96 0.58 -10.07 11.05
C THR A 96 1.31 -8.93 10.33
N PHE A 97 0.53 -8.02 9.77
CA PHE A 97 0.99 -6.68 9.42
C PHE A 97 1.00 -5.83 10.69
N VAL A 98 2.21 -5.45 11.10
CA VAL A 98 2.47 -4.74 12.36
C VAL A 98 2.76 -3.28 12.07
N LYS A 99 2.06 -2.37 12.73
CA LYS A 99 2.36 -0.95 12.82
C LYS A 99 2.95 -0.68 14.20
N ASN A 100 4.26 -0.43 14.30
CA ASN A 100 4.91 -0.31 15.61
C ASN A 100 4.42 0.92 16.39
N TYR A 101 4.05 1.98 15.67
CA TYR A 101 3.51 3.22 16.22
C TYR A 101 2.02 3.15 16.60
N ALA A 102 1.29 2.10 16.19
CA ALA A 102 -0.14 1.90 16.49
C ALA A 102 -0.49 0.40 16.60
N PRO A 103 0.01 -0.31 17.63
CA PRO A 103 -0.14 -1.78 17.74
C PRO A 103 -1.60 -2.27 17.74
N GLU A 104 -2.53 -1.44 18.20
CA GLU A 104 -3.97 -1.72 18.19
C GLU A 104 -4.55 -1.81 16.77
N ALA A 105 -3.86 -1.22 15.79
CA ALA A 105 -4.23 -1.22 14.38
C ALA A 105 -3.60 -2.38 13.58
N ASN A 106 -2.87 -3.29 14.23
CA ASN A 106 -2.30 -4.47 13.58
C ASN A 106 -3.38 -5.34 12.91
N GLN A 107 -3.05 -5.91 11.76
CA GLN A 107 -3.97 -6.67 10.90
C GLN A 107 -3.40 -8.06 10.60
N LYS A 108 -4.28 -9.06 10.43
CA LYS A 108 -3.84 -10.39 10.02
C LYS A 108 -3.23 -10.32 8.62
N PHE A 109 -2.14 -11.04 8.43
CA PHE A 109 -1.45 -11.16 7.15
C PHE A 109 -1.27 -12.63 6.80
N SER A 110 -1.49 -12.97 5.55
CA SER A 110 -1.11 -14.26 4.98
C SER A 110 -0.53 -14.09 3.59
N ALA A 111 0.18 -15.08 3.08
CA ALA A 111 0.57 -15.11 1.68
C ALA A 111 0.64 -16.52 1.12
N THR A 112 0.41 -16.66 -0.19
CA THR A 112 0.52 -17.92 -0.92
C THR A 112 1.51 -17.78 -2.06
N PHE A 113 2.44 -18.73 -2.17
CA PHE A 113 3.43 -18.77 -3.26
C PHE A 113 2.82 -19.17 -4.60
N GLY A 114 3.28 -18.54 -5.68
CA GLY A 114 2.90 -18.90 -7.06
C GLY A 114 1.55 -18.35 -7.53
N GLU A 115 0.86 -17.57 -6.70
CA GLU A 115 -0.35 -16.84 -7.08
C GLU A 115 -0.01 -15.37 -7.41
N ASP A 116 -0.59 -14.84 -8.48
CA ASP A 116 -0.32 -13.49 -9.00
C ASP A 116 -1.59 -12.63 -9.19
N PHE A 117 -2.76 -13.17 -8.87
CA PHE A 117 -4.04 -12.49 -9.03
C PHE A 117 -4.39 -11.63 -7.79
N ARG A 118 -5.25 -10.62 -8.00
CA ARG A 118 -5.80 -9.80 -6.90
C ARG A 118 -7.00 -10.50 -6.25
N PHE A 119 -8.22 -10.22 -6.66
CA PHE A 119 -9.42 -10.74 -5.99
C PHE A 119 -9.92 -12.05 -6.59
N ALA A 120 -9.82 -12.21 -7.90
CA ALA A 120 -10.11 -13.46 -8.59
C ALA A 120 -9.02 -13.75 -9.61
N LYS A 121 -8.81 -15.04 -9.93
CA LYS A 121 -7.86 -15.44 -10.96
C LYS A 121 -8.20 -14.74 -12.28
N ASN A 122 -7.18 -14.26 -12.97
CA ASN A 122 -7.35 -13.63 -14.27
C ASN A 122 -7.93 -14.66 -15.24
N THR A 123 -9.23 -14.57 -15.50
CA THR A 123 -9.87 -15.28 -16.60
C THR A 123 -9.74 -14.43 -17.86
N SER A 124 -9.51 -15.06 -19.01
CA SER A 124 -9.52 -14.38 -20.32
C SER A 124 -10.91 -13.89 -20.74
N GLU A 125 -11.91 -14.07 -19.87
CA GLU A 125 -13.30 -13.73 -20.15
C GLU A 125 -13.49 -12.23 -20.03
N LYS A 126 -14.06 -11.64 -21.09
CA LYS A 126 -14.47 -10.25 -21.07
C LYS A 126 -15.63 -10.10 -20.08
N THR A 127 -15.40 -9.33 -19.02
CA THR A 127 -16.51 -8.80 -18.21
C THR A 127 -17.43 -7.96 -19.09
N THR A 128 -18.72 -8.02 -18.84
CA THR A 128 -19.72 -7.18 -19.51
C THR A 128 -19.76 -5.75 -18.97
N THR A 129 -19.19 -5.51 -17.78
CA THR A 129 -19.22 -4.19 -17.13
C THR A 129 -17.89 -3.48 -17.32
N ASP A 130 -17.94 -2.35 -18.01
CA ASP A 130 -16.81 -1.44 -18.24
C ASP A 130 -16.81 -0.30 -17.22
N PHE A 131 -15.73 -0.17 -16.45
CA PHE A 131 -15.46 0.87 -15.47
C PHE A 131 -14.43 1.90 -15.95
N ALA A 132 -13.88 1.77 -17.16
CA ALA A 132 -12.86 2.68 -17.66
C ALA A 132 -13.37 4.12 -17.82
N GLY A 133 -12.45 5.06 -17.61
CA GLY A 133 -12.67 6.50 -17.82
C GLY A 133 -12.59 7.31 -16.53
N LYS A 134 -13.09 8.54 -16.63
CA LYS A 134 -13.01 9.54 -15.57
C LYS A 134 -14.36 9.75 -14.89
N TYR A 135 -14.35 9.90 -13.58
CA TYR A 135 -15.56 10.05 -12.76
C TYR A 135 -15.43 11.25 -11.83
N GLN A 136 -16.46 12.08 -11.76
CA GLN A 136 -16.63 13.03 -10.66
C GLN A 136 -17.22 12.27 -9.48
N VAL A 137 -16.51 12.21 -8.35
CA VAL A 137 -16.82 11.34 -7.22
C VAL A 137 -16.92 12.17 -5.94
N ASP A 138 -17.88 11.84 -5.09
CA ASP A 138 -17.96 12.32 -3.72
C ASP A 138 -17.77 11.15 -2.76
N PHE A 139 -16.68 11.19 -1.98
CA PHE A 139 -16.52 10.32 -0.83
C PHE A 139 -17.30 10.90 0.35
N LYS A 140 -17.93 10.03 1.12
CA LYS A 140 -18.65 10.35 2.35
C LYS A 140 -18.05 9.54 3.49
N THR A 141 -17.38 10.26 4.39
CA THR A 141 -16.86 9.70 5.63
C THR A 141 -17.99 9.16 6.53
N GLN A 142 -17.66 8.30 7.49
CA GLN A 142 -18.60 7.86 8.54
C GLN A 142 -19.26 9.03 9.30
N LYS A 143 -18.56 10.15 9.45
CA LYS A 143 -19.07 11.38 10.10
C LYS A 143 -19.92 12.25 9.16
N GLY A 144 -20.14 11.82 7.93
CA GLY A 144 -20.96 12.51 6.94
C GLY A 144 -20.26 13.64 6.17
N LYS A 145 -18.98 13.93 6.45
CA LYS A 145 -18.19 14.87 5.65
C LYS A 145 -18.08 14.37 4.21
N ILE A 146 -18.32 15.26 3.25
CA ILE A 146 -18.14 15.02 1.82
C ILE A 146 -16.74 15.45 1.39
N ILE A 147 -16.07 14.62 0.60
CA ILE A 147 -14.75 14.88 0.04
C ILE A 147 -14.86 14.78 -1.49
N PRO A 148 -14.90 15.93 -2.19
CA PRO A 148 -14.96 15.94 -3.65
C PRO A 148 -13.66 15.38 -4.23
N SER A 149 -13.80 14.44 -5.14
CA SER A 149 -12.72 13.60 -5.65
C SER A 149 -12.92 13.30 -7.14
N VAL A 150 -11.87 12.80 -7.78
CA VAL A 150 -11.92 12.37 -9.19
C VAL A 150 -11.41 10.93 -9.28
N GLY A 151 -12.27 10.02 -9.75
CA GLY A 151 -11.87 8.64 -10.06
C GLY A 151 -11.31 8.55 -11.47
N MET A 152 -10.20 7.84 -11.65
CA MET A 152 -9.58 7.59 -12.96
C MET A 152 -9.23 6.12 -13.09
N PHE A 153 -9.86 5.43 -14.04
CA PHE A 153 -9.68 3.98 -14.21
C PHE A 153 -9.31 3.61 -15.63
N GLN A 154 -8.38 2.67 -15.76
CA GLN A 154 -8.06 1.96 -16.98
C GLN A 154 -8.47 0.51 -16.80
N GLN A 155 -9.08 -0.08 -17.82
CA GLN A 155 -9.55 -1.45 -17.78
C GLN A 155 -9.13 -2.19 -19.05
N ASP A 156 -8.54 -3.37 -18.87
CA ASP A 156 -8.26 -4.33 -19.94
C ASP A 156 -8.88 -5.67 -19.57
N GLY A 157 -9.95 -6.04 -20.28
CA GLY A 157 -10.77 -7.20 -19.90
C GLY A 157 -11.32 -7.05 -18.49
N ASN A 158 -10.99 -8.01 -17.61
CA ASN A 158 -11.35 -7.97 -16.20
C ASN A 158 -10.32 -7.21 -15.34
N HIS A 159 -9.12 -6.91 -15.83
CA HIS A 159 -8.08 -6.24 -15.07
C HIS A 159 -8.35 -4.72 -15.02
N VAL A 160 -8.25 -4.13 -13.83
CA VAL A 160 -8.49 -2.70 -13.64
C VAL A 160 -7.34 -2.09 -12.84
N THR A 161 -6.85 -0.96 -13.31
CA THR A 161 -5.94 -0.09 -12.57
C THR A 161 -6.53 1.31 -12.48
N GLY A 162 -6.08 2.09 -11.50
CA GLY A 162 -6.52 3.46 -11.39
C GLY A 162 -6.16 4.11 -10.07
N SER A 163 -6.83 5.23 -9.81
CA SER A 163 -6.76 5.93 -8.53
C SER A 163 -7.99 6.80 -8.30
N PHE A 164 -8.08 7.37 -7.10
CA PHE A 164 -8.93 8.52 -6.83
C PHE A 164 -8.05 9.69 -6.38
N LEU A 165 -8.22 10.83 -7.03
CA LEU A 165 -7.60 12.08 -6.64
C LEU A 165 -8.50 12.74 -5.60
N THR A 166 -7.91 13.17 -4.48
CA THR A 166 -8.59 13.92 -3.41
C THR A 166 -7.87 15.25 -3.18
N PRO A 167 -8.46 16.22 -2.45
CA PRO A 167 -7.83 17.51 -2.21
C PRO A 167 -6.51 17.41 -1.42
N THR A 168 -6.27 16.29 -0.74
CA THR A 168 -5.08 16.05 0.09
C THR A 168 -4.05 15.11 -0.57
N GLY A 169 -4.26 14.73 -1.83
CA GLY A 169 -3.45 13.75 -2.54
C GLY A 169 -4.30 12.64 -3.16
N ASP A 170 -3.70 11.77 -3.93
CA ASP A 170 -4.41 10.62 -4.51
C ASP A 170 -4.27 9.37 -3.63
N TYR A 171 -4.99 8.30 -4.02
CA TYR A 171 -4.86 6.97 -3.43
C TYR A 171 -3.81 6.10 -4.12
N ARG A 172 -2.87 6.74 -4.84
CA ARG A 172 -1.76 6.12 -5.57
C ARG A 172 -2.22 4.97 -6.46
N TYR A 173 -1.40 3.94 -6.59
CA TYR A 173 -1.57 2.84 -7.53
C TYR A 173 -2.59 1.82 -7.00
N LEU A 174 -3.84 1.91 -7.45
CA LEU A 174 -4.86 0.88 -7.21
C LEU A 174 -4.83 -0.16 -8.32
N GLU A 175 -4.93 -1.42 -7.94
CA GLU A 175 -4.98 -2.55 -8.86
C GLU A 175 -6.01 -3.57 -8.39
N GLY A 176 -6.69 -4.19 -9.36
CA GLY A 176 -7.61 -5.26 -9.09
C GLY A 176 -8.31 -5.74 -10.35
N ASN A 177 -9.56 -6.15 -10.18
CA ASN A 177 -10.32 -6.75 -11.25
C ASN A 177 -11.83 -6.60 -11.09
N VAL A 178 -12.56 -6.77 -12.19
CA VAL A 178 -14.01 -6.87 -12.21
C VAL A 178 -14.42 -8.32 -11.94
N VAL A 179 -15.23 -8.52 -10.90
CA VAL A 179 -15.77 -9.84 -10.49
C VAL A 179 -17.26 -9.69 -10.28
N ASP A 180 -18.06 -10.52 -10.95
CA ASP A 180 -19.52 -10.53 -10.83
C ASP A 180 -20.16 -9.13 -10.99
N GLY A 181 -19.66 -8.36 -11.97
CA GLY A 181 -20.12 -6.98 -12.25
C GLY A 181 -19.67 -5.92 -11.24
N LYS A 182 -18.80 -6.27 -10.29
CA LYS A 182 -18.22 -5.35 -9.30
C LYS A 182 -16.76 -5.10 -9.61
N MET A 183 -16.35 -3.83 -9.65
CA MET A 183 -14.94 -3.45 -9.66
C MET A 183 -14.40 -3.59 -8.23
N MET A 184 -13.38 -4.42 -8.04
CA MET A 184 -12.67 -4.55 -6.77
C MET A 184 -11.22 -4.11 -6.97
N LEU A 185 -10.76 -3.14 -6.17
CA LEU A 185 -9.40 -2.61 -6.22
C LEU A 185 -8.75 -2.66 -4.85
N SER A 186 -7.43 -2.76 -4.85
CA SER A 186 -6.62 -2.77 -3.63
C SER A 186 -5.28 -2.09 -3.86
N THR A 187 -4.67 -1.63 -2.76
CA THR A 187 -3.25 -1.27 -2.75
C THR A 187 -2.67 -1.50 -1.36
N PHE A 188 -1.39 -1.89 -1.33
CA PHE A 188 -0.62 -1.99 -0.11
C PHE A 188 0.80 -1.46 -0.36
N ASP A 189 1.18 -0.40 0.35
CA ASP A 189 2.52 0.21 0.23
C ASP A 189 3.28 0.28 1.57
N GLY A 190 2.70 -0.34 2.61
CA GLY A 190 3.22 -0.35 3.97
C GLY A 190 2.61 0.71 4.89
N ASN A 191 2.09 1.81 4.34
CA ASN A 191 1.26 2.75 5.08
C ASN A 191 -0.22 2.60 4.67
N HIS A 192 -0.47 2.70 3.36
CA HIS A 192 -1.76 2.46 2.74
C HIS A 192 -2.06 0.96 2.76
N ALA A 193 -3.27 0.64 3.21
CA ALA A 193 -3.84 -0.69 3.18
C ALA A 193 -5.32 -0.52 2.81
N TYR A 194 -5.59 -0.42 1.50
CA TYR A 194 -6.87 0.01 0.96
C TYR A 194 -7.59 -1.08 0.18
N VAL A 195 -8.91 -1.13 0.34
CA VAL A 195 -9.83 -1.95 -0.47
C VAL A 195 -10.98 -1.07 -0.96
N PHE A 196 -11.27 -1.13 -2.26
CA PHE A 196 -12.41 -0.48 -2.88
C PHE A 196 -13.30 -1.52 -3.55
N ILE A 197 -14.60 -1.41 -3.35
CA ILE A 197 -15.59 -2.29 -3.98
C ILE A 197 -16.66 -1.38 -4.60
N ALA A 198 -16.85 -1.45 -5.90
CA ALA A 198 -17.76 -0.57 -6.63
C ALA A 198 -18.68 -1.32 -7.58
N THR A 199 -19.87 -0.78 -7.75
CA THR A 199 -20.87 -1.19 -8.74
C THR A 199 -21.20 -0.01 -9.64
N LYS A 200 -21.65 -0.31 -10.86
CA LYS A 200 -22.02 0.68 -11.86
C LYS A 200 -23.45 0.47 -12.34
N THR A 201 -24.17 1.54 -12.62
CA THR A 201 -25.51 1.52 -13.25
C THR A 201 -25.60 2.70 -14.21
N GLY A 202 -25.59 2.43 -15.53
CA GLY A 202 -25.35 3.48 -16.52
C GLY A 202 -24.02 4.17 -16.24
N ASP A 203 -24.00 5.50 -16.17
CA ASP A 203 -22.79 6.27 -15.83
C ASP A 203 -22.58 6.47 -14.31
N SER A 204 -23.52 6.02 -13.49
CA SER A 204 -23.44 6.15 -12.03
C SER A 204 -22.56 5.07 -11.43
N LEU A 205 -21.60 5.49 -10.61
CA LEU A 205 -20.71 4.66 -9.81
C LEU A 205 -21.11 4.77 -8.35
N LYS A 206 -21.18 3.64 -7.64
CA LYS A 206 -21.34 3.60 -6.19
C LYS A 206 -20.41 2.56 -5.62
N GLY A 207 -19.72 2.89 -4.54
CA GLY A 207 -18.87 1.93 -3.87
C GLY A 207 -18.57 2.25 -2.43
N ASP A 208 -17.75 1.37 -1.87
CA ASP A 208 -17.28 1.35 -0.50
C ASP A 208 -15.76 1.33 -0.51
N TYR A 209 -15.17 2.07 0.43
CA TYR A 209 -13.74 2.19 0.64
C TYR A 209 -13.42 1.81 2.09
N TYR A 210 -12.49 0.88 2.25
CA TYR A 210 -12.00 0.40 3.52
C TYR A 210 -10.50 0.68 3.61
N ALA A 211 -10.07 1.20 4.76
CA ALA A 211 -8.66 1.47 5.02
C ALA A 211 -8.24 0.99 6.40
N GLY A 212 -7.29 0.04 6.41
CA GLY A 212 -6.79 -0.57 7.63
C GLY A 212 -7.90 -1.22 8.46
N LYS A 213 -7.87 -0.99 9.78
CA LYS A 213 -8.79 -1.60 10.75
C LYS A 213 -10.03 -0.76 11.08
N LEU A 214 -10.02 0.54 10.78
CA LEU A 214 -11.00 1.48 11.36
C LEU A 214 -11.69 2.38 10.34
N THR A 215 -11.06 2.66 9.21
CA THR A 215 -11.58 3.64 8.27
C THR A 215 -12.51 2.97 7.28
N TYR A 216 -13.72 3.51 7.18
CA TYR A 216 -14.70 3.18 6.16
C TYR A 216 -15.30 4.46 5.60
N GLU A 217 -15.45 4.52 4.28
CA GLU A 217 -16.17 5.57 3.58
C GLU A 217 -17.00 4.96 2.46
N SER A 218 -18.12 5.60 2.14
CA SER A 218 -18.88 5.28 0.92
C SER A 218 -18.57 6.33 -0.13
N PHE A 219 -18.65 5.99 -1.41
CA PHE A 219 -18.53 6.97 -2.47
C PHE A 219 -19.61 6.79 -3.53
N LYS A 220 -19.96 7.90 -4.17
CA LYS A 220 -20.82 7.93 -5.35
C LYS A 220 -20.20 8.85 -6.37
N GLY A 221 -20.36 8.52 -7.64
CA GLY A 221 -19.88 9.37 -8.71
C GLY A 221 -20.62 9.14 -10.00
N VAL A 222 -20.33 10.00 -10.98
CA VAL A 222 -20.88 9.90 -12.32
C VAL A 222 -19.72 10.06 -13.30
N LYS A 223 -19.73 9.27 -14.38
CA LYS A 223 -18.75 9.39 -15.46
C LYS A 223 -18.77 10.82 -16.01
N ASN A 224 -17.61 11.44 -16.06
CA ASN A 224 -17.43 12.81 -16.51
C ASN A 224 -15.98 13.03 -16.95
N GLU A 225 -15.76 13.09 -18.27
CA GLU A 225 -14.43 13.30 -18.86
C GLU A 225 -13.83 14.68 -18.48
N ASN A 226 -14.68 15.64 -18.12
CA ASN A 226 -14.28 16.98 -17.66
C ASN A 226 -14.12 17.07 -16.14
N ALA A 227 -14.25 15.97 -15.38
CA ALA A 227 -14.07 15.99 -13.93
C ALA A 227 -12.66 16.50 -13.59
N LYS A 228 -12.58 17.40 -12.62
CA LYS A 228 -11.33 18.02 -12.18
C LYS A 228 -11.37 18.28 -10.69
N MET A 229 -10.20 18.26 -10.07
CA MET A 229 -10.05 18.68 -8.68
C MET A 229 -10.32 20.19 -8.55
N PRO A 230 -10.74 20.67 -7.37
CA PRO A 230 -10.73 22.08 -7.05
C PRO A 230 -9.32 22.66 -7.26
N ASP A 231 -9.26 23.96 -7.53
CA ASP A 231 -8.01 24.68 -7.70
C ASP A 231 -7.15 24.57 -6.44
N ALA A 232 -5.92 24.07 -6.56
CA ALA A 232 -5.01 23.92 -5.45
C ALA A 232 -4.65 25.28 -4.80
N GLU A 233 -4.59 26.36 -5.59
CA GLU A 233 -4.29 27.72 -5.08
C GLU A 233 -5.42 28.26 -4.20
N SER A 234 -6.64 27.73 -4.34
CA SER A 234 -7.76 28.05 -3.44
C SER A 234 -7.66 27.37 -2.08
N LEU A 235 -6.86 26.31 -1.95
CA LEU A 235 -6.76 25.51 -0.72
C LEU A 235 -5.70 26.05 0.23
N THR A 236 -4.55 26.47 -0.31
CA THR A 236 -3.41 26.94 0.50
C THR A 236 -2.87 28.25 -0.08
N TYR A 237 -2.95 29.31 0.71
CA TYR A 237 -2.51 30.65 0.32
C TYR A 237 -1.86 31.40 1.49
N LEU A 238 -1.04 32.39 1.17
CA LEU A 238 -0.50 33.31 2.18
C LEU A 238 -1.64 34.17 2.75
N LYS A 239 -1.69 34.27 4.08
CA LYS A 239 -2.65 35.16 4.75
C LYS A 239 -2.47 36.60 4.29
N GLU A 240 -3.56 37.37 4.36
CA GLU A 240 -3.53 38.80 4.06
C GLU A 240 -2.42 39.52 4.83
N GLY A 241 -1.68 40.40 4.15
CA GLY A 241 -0.52 41.11 4.69
C GLY A 241 0.81 40.38 4.56
N TYR A 242 0.82 39.09 4.23
CA TYR A 242 2.06 38.32 4.02
C TYR A 242 2.44 38.27 2.54
N LYS A 243 3.71 38.55 2.23
CA LYS A 243 4.26 38.52 0.85
C LYS A 243 5.24 37.37 0.60
N LYS A 244 5.66 36.69 1.66
CA LYS A 244 6.60 35.55 1.63
C LYS A 244 6.32 34.64 2.82
N ILE A 245 6.79 33.40 2.72
CA ILE A 245 6.85 32.49 3.85
C ILE A 245 8.05 32.89 4.70
N ASP A 246 7.84 33.06 6.00
CA ASP A 246 8.91 33.21 6.99
C ASP A 246 8.96 31.96 7.88
N PHE A 247 10.16 31.47 8.17
CA PHE A 247 10.36 30.27 8.94
C PHE A 247 11.66 30.33 9.75
N SER A 248 11.67 29.60 10.86
CA SER A 248 12.86 29.34 11.68
C SER A 248 12.67 28.01 12.40
N PHE A 249 13.44 26.99 12.00
CA PHE A 249 13.34 25.64 12.56
C PHE A 249 14.73 25.04 12.77
N PRO A 250 14.91 24.14 13.77
CA PRO A 250 16.15 23.39 13.92
C PRO A 250 16.31 22.38 12.79
N ASP A 251 17.53 22.26 12.26
CA ASP A 251 17.92 21.15 11.40
C ASP A 251 18.15 19.85 12.20
N LEU A 252 18.57 18.78 11.52
CA LEU A 252 18.86 17.47 12.13
C LEU A 252 20.00 17.51 13.17
N HIS A 253 20.82 18.57 13.17
CA HIS A 253 21.90 18.81 14.12
C HIS A 253 21.49 19.83 15.21
N LYS A 254 20.21 20.17 15.30
CA LYS A 254 19.64 21.18 16.22
C LYS A 254 20.15 22.60 15.97
N LYS A 255 20.73 22.89 14.81
CA LYS A 255 21.10 24.24 14.42
C LYS A 255 19.87 24.94 13.83
N MET A 256 19.56 26.13 14.33
CA MET A 256 18.46 26.93 13.77
C MET A 256 18.79 27.37 12.34
N ILE A 257 17.84 27.15 11.43
CA ILE A 257 17.85 27.61 10.05
C ILE A 257 16.66 28.54 9.85
N SER A 258 16.91 29.74 9.33
CA SER A 258 15.88 30.74 9.06
C SER A 258 15.76 31.05 7.57
N SER A 259 14.56 31.44 7.15
CA SER A 259 14.29 31.98 5.80
C SER A 259 15.20 33.17 5.43
N THR A 260 15.76 33.85 6.44
CA THR A 260 16.62 35.05 6.29
C THR A 260 18.12 34.76 6.27
N ASP A 261 18.52 33.49 6.44
CA ASP A 261 19.94 33.11 6.44
C ASP A 261 20.63 33.46 5.10
N GLU A 262 21.91 33.86 5.17
CA GLU A 262 22.73 34.24 4.00
C GLU A 262 22.64 33.23 2.85
N ARG A 263 22.53 31.93 3.16
CA ARG A 263 22.48 30.85 2.16
C ARG A 263 21.27 30.93 1.21
N PHE A 264 20.20 31.63 1.60
CA PHE A 264 18.96 31.78 0.83
C PHE A 264 18.84 33.13 0.13
N LYS A 265 19.74 34.09 0.38
CA LYS A 265 19.67 35.42 -0.26
C LYS A 265 19.82 35.32 -1.77
N ASN A 266 19.01 36.12 -2.48
CA ASN A 266 18.96 36.19 -3.95
C ASN A 266 18.71 34.84 -4.64
N LYS A 267 18.04 33.90 -3.95
CA LYS A 267 17.65 32.60 -4.50
C LYS A 267 16.14 32.41 -4.44
N VAL A 268 15.62 31.63 -5.38
CA VAL A 268 14.29 31.05 -5.25
C VAL A 268 14.35 29.99 -4.16
N VAL A 269 13.45 30.09 -3.18
CA VAL A 269 13.32 29.13 -2.09
C VAL A 269 12.06 28.30 -2.32
N ILE A 270 12.23 27.00 -2.51
CA ILE A 270 11.14 26.03 -2.54
C ILE A 270 11.06 25.41 -1.14
N LEU A 271 9.93 25.58 -0.46
CA LEU A 271 9.66 24.96 0.83
C LEU A 271 8.76 23.75 0.64
N GLN A 272 9.33 22.56 0.79
CA GLN A 272 8.58 21.30 0.79
C GLN A 272 8.15 20.97 2.22
N ILE A 273 6.85 20.83 2.46
CA ILE A 273 6.29 20.47 3.77
C ILE A 273 5.78 19.02 3.68
N PHE A 274 6.45 18.11 4.37
CA PHE A 274 6.11 16.69 4.31
C PHE A 274 6.36 15.96 5.63
N GLY A 275 5.89 14.71 5.71
CA GLY A 275 6.24 13.76 6.75
C GLY A 275 6.84 12.51 6.13
N THR A 276 7.82 11.89 6.79
CA THR A 276 8.48 10.67 6.31
C THR A 276 7.51 9.50 6.13
N TRP A 277 6.38 9.53 6.82
CA TRP A 277 5.33 8.51 6.75
C TRP A 277 4.33 8.71 5.58
N CYS A 278 4.50 9.75 4.76
CA CYS A 278 3.58 10.12 3.69
C CYS A 278 4.03 9.53 2.33
N PRO A 279 3.32 8.53 1.76
CA PRO A 279 3.73 7.93 0.49
C PRO A 279 3.65 8.91 -0.70
N ASN A 280 2.63 9.78 -0.73
CA ASN A 280 2.51 10.83 -1.75
C ASN A 280 3.70 11.81 -1.71
N CYS A 281 4.24 12.07 -0.51
CA CYS A 281 5.37 12.95 -0.32
C CYS A 281 6.70 12.30 -0.78
N MET A 282 6.79 10.98 -0.76
CA MET A 282 7.91 10.25 -1.38
C MET A 282 7.91 10.46 -2.90
N ASP A 283 6.74 10.42 -3.54
CA ASP A 283 6.61 10.67 -4.99
C ASP A 283 6.91 12.13 -5.33
N GLU A 284 6.39 13.08 -4.53
CA GLU A 284 6.69 14.51 -4.64
C GLU A 284 8.20 14.77 -4.54
N THR A 285 8.88 14.15 -3.58
CA THR A 285 10.32 14.34 -3.36
C THR A 285 11.14 13.91 -4.57
N LYS A 286 10.80 12.78 -5.22
CA LYS A 286 11.47 12.33 -6.45
C LYS A 286 11.27 13.28 -7.63
N PHE A 287 10.18 14.05 -7.62
CA PHE A 287 9.90 15.03 -8.66
C PHE A 287 10.65 16.36 -8.42
N LEU A 288 10.76 16.78 -7.15
CA LEU A 288 11.37 18.06 -6.78
C LEU A 288 12.90 18.01 -6.64
N VAL A 289 13.49 16.84 -6.34
CA VAL A 289 14.92 16.65 -6.02
C VAL A 289 15.54 15.58 -6.90
#